data_AF-A0A7J4V885-F1
#
_entry.id   AF-A0A7J4V885-F1
#
_cell.length_a   1.000
_cell.length_b   1.000
_cell.length_c   1.000
_cell.angle_alpha   90.00
_cell.angle_beta   90.00
_cell.angle_gamma   90.00
#
_symmetry.space_group_name_H-M   'P 1'
#
loop_
_entity.id
_entity.type
_entity.pdbx_description
1 polymer ?
#
loop_
_entity_poly.entity_id
_entity_poly.type
_entity_poly.pdbx_seq_one_letter_code
_entity_poly.pdbx_strand_id
1 'polypeptide(L)'
;MSQTYNAQNKAGDTSNPFFVEWKTPFGTPPFSLIKLEHYLPAFEEGIKQQKAEIERIVAGREVPNFKNTIEALELTGALLMKVDRVFMNLVQTITNDEMQVISEKVALMNARHRDDIYLNEGLFKRIKSVYDNREKENLNTEQQLLLKNYYLDFVRGGANLNEKDKDKLRAINEELSKLNVLFGDNVRKENSKFKLVVENKAELAGLTPDMVSAASAKADDAGMKGKWIFTIDKPTL
;
A
#
# COMPACT_ATOMS: atom_id res chain seq x y z
N MET A 1 -7.28 0.43 -27.58
CA MET A 1 -7.34 -0.95 -28.09
C MET A 1 -6.92 -1.88 -26.98
N SER A 2 -7.90 -2.50 -26.34
CA SER A 2 -7.71 -3.44 -25.22
C SER A 2 -7.00 -4.70 -25.71
N GLN A 3 -5.76 -4.93 -25.28
CA GLN A 3 -5.17 -6.25 -25.32
C GLN A 3 -5.45 -6.93 -23.98
N THR A 4 -6.37 -7.88 -24.04
CA THR A 4 -6.69 -8.86 -23.01
C THR A 4 -5.45 -9.69 -22.68
N TYR A 5 -4.83 -9.43 -21.53
CA TYR A 5 -3.89 -10.36 -20.92
C TYR A 5 -4.70 -11.46 -20.22
N ASN A 6 -5.02 -12.51 -20.96
CA ASN A 6 -5.54 -13.77 -20.41
C ASN A 6 -4.35 -14.57 -19.85
N ALA A 7 -4.02 -14.34 -18.57
CA ALA A 7 -3.28 -15.31 -17.80
C ALA A 7 -4.27 -16.39 -17.31
N GLN A 8 -4.02 -17.64 -17.68
CA GLN A 8 -4.82 -18.80 -17.30
C GLN A 8 -4.83 -18.96 -15.77
N ASN A 9 -5.92 -18.51 -15.13
CA ASN A 9 -6.20 -18.83 -13.74
C ASN A 9 -6.51 -20.34 -13.63
N LYS A 10 -5.59 -21.10 -13.02
CA LYS A 10 -5.94 -22.34 -12.34
C LYS A 10 -7.07 -22.01 -11.36
N ALA A 11 -8.07 -22.88 -11.26
CA ALA A 11 -9.25 -22.76 -10.40
C ALA A 11 -8.86 -22.57 -8.92
N GLY A 12 -8.51 -21.33 -8.57
CA GLY A 12 -8.36 -20.82 -7.22
C GLY A 12 -9.68 -20.20 -6.83
N ASP A 13 -10.20 -20.66 -5.71
CA ASP A 13 -11.44 -20.26 -5.06
C ASP A 13 -12.10 -18.98 -5.61
N THR A 14 -13.13 -19.15 -6.44
CA THR A 14 -13.93 -18.04 -7.00
C THR A 14 -14.70 -17.27 -5.92
N SER A 15 -14.56 -17.64 -4.64
CA SER A 15 -15.14 -16.93 -3.51
C SER A 15 -14.51 -15.55 -3.28
N ASN A 16 -13.21 -15.35 -3.60
CA ASN A 16 -12.53 -14.09 -3.29
C ASN A 16 -12.78 -13.03 -4.37
N PRO A 17 -13.45 -11.90 -4.06
CA PRO A 17 -13.79 -10.86 -5.03
C PRO A 17 -12.59 -10.19 -5.70
N PHE A 18 -11.37 -10.31 -5.15
CA PHE A 18 -10.17 -9.75 -5.77
C PHE A 18 -9.71 -10.55 -7.00
N PHE A 19 -10.00 -11.86 -7.05
CA PHE A 19 -9.55 -12.76 -8.12
C PHE A 19 -10.38 -12.68 -9.40
N VAL A 20 -11.49 -11.94 -9.37
CA VAL A 20 -12.38 -11.75 -10.53
C VAL A 20 -12.33 -10.31 -11.04
N GLU A 21 -12.59 -10.12 -12.33
CA GLU A 21 -12.78 -8.80 -12.91
C GLU A 21 -14.02 -8.13 -12.29
N TRP A 22 -13.89 -6.86 -11.88
CA TRP A 22 -15.02 -6.11 -11.35
C TRP A 22 -15.86 -5.53 -12.50
N LYS A 23 -17.14 -5.89 -12.54
CA LYS A 23 -18.12 -5.40 -13.54
C LYS A 23 -18.85 -4.12 -13.10
N THR A 24 -18.41 -3.51 -12.00
CA THR A 24 -18.94 -2.23 -11.50
C THR A 24 -18.58 -1.09 -12.45
N PRO A 25 -19.33 0.03 -12.43
CA PRO A 25 -18.97 1.22 -13.20
C PRO A 25 -17.52 1.65 -12.92
N PHE A 26 -16.76 1.88 -13.99
CA PHE A 26 -15.34 2.25 -13.94
C PHE A 26 -14.40 1.26 -13.22
N GLY A 27 -14.83 0.02 -13.00
CA GLY A 27 -14.03 -0.97 -12.26
C GLY A 27 -13.80 -0.56 -10.80
N THR A 28 -14.82 0.03 -10.17
CA THR A 28 -14.79 0.41 -8.76
C THR A 28 -14.82 -0.82 -7.83
N PRO A 29 -14.19 -0.79 -6.65
CA PRO A 29 -14.22 -1.93 -5.73
C PRO A 29 -15.66 -2.28 -5.30
N PRO A 30 -16.12 -3.53 -5.42
CA PRO A 30 -17.42 -3.95 -4.93
C PRO A 30 -17.38 -4.12 -3.41
N PHE A 31 -17.32 -3.00 -2.67
CA PHE A 31 -17.10 -2.98 -1.22
C PHE A 31 -18.07 -3.86 -0.43
N SER A 32 -19.32 -4.02 -0.89
CA SER A 32 -20.31 -4.89 -0.25
C SER A 32 -19.95 -6.39 -0.28
N LEU A 33 -19.07 -6.81 -1.19
CA LEU A 33 -18.61 -8.20 -1.32
C LEU A 33 -17.25 -8.43 -0.66
N ILE A 34 -16.48 -7.38 -0.40
CA ILE A 34 -15.12 -7.48 0.14
C ILE A 34 -15.21 -7.58 1.67
N LYS A 35 -14.61 -8.64 2.22
CA LYS A 35 -14.55 -8.95 3.65
C LYS A 35 -13.10 -9.03 4.12
N LEU A 36 -12.90 -8.96 5.43
CA LEU A 36 -11.58 -9.02 6.05
C LEU A 36 -10.81 -10.30 5.68
N GLU A 37 -11.52 -11.44 5.65
CA GLU A 37 -10.95 -12.75 5.28
C GLU A 37 -10.40 -12.80 3.85
N HIS A 38 -10.78 -11.86 2.96
CA HIS A 38 -10.33 -11.85 1.58
C HIS A 38 -8.94 -11.21 1.39
N TYR A 39 -8.48 -10.38 2.34
CA TYR A 39 -7.26 -9.58 2.16
C TYR A 39 -6.00 -10.43 2.15
N LEU A 40 -5.72 -11.18 3.22
CA LEU A 40 -4.47 -11.95 3.31
C LEU A 40 -4.29 -12.94 2.15
N PRO A 41 -5.29 -13.76 1.77
CA PRO A 41 -5.15 -14.64 0.60
C PRO A 41 -4.92 -13.87 -0.70
N ALA A 42 -5.52 -12.69 -0.87
CA ALA A 42 -5.33 -11.88 -2.06
C ALA A 42 -3.94 -11.22 -2.13
N PHE A 43 -3.39 -10.78 -0.99
CA PHE A 43 -2.00 -10.30 -0.90
C PHE A 43 -1.00 -11.42 -1.19
N GLU A 44 -1.18 -12.60 -0.58
CA GLU A 44 -0.31 -13.77 -0.80
C GLU A 44 -0.28 -14.17 -2.27
N GLU A 45 -1.45 -14.30 -2.90
CA GLU A 45 -1.56 -14.66 -4.31
C GLU A 45 -1.03 -13.54 -5.22
N GLY A 46 -1.29 -12.27 -4.90
CA GLY A 46 -0.74 -11.12 -5.65
C GLY A 46 0.78 -11.07 -5.63
N ILE A 47 1.40 -11.29 -4.47
CA ILE A 47 2.86 -11.38 -4.32
C ILE A 47 3.40 -12.56 -5.14
N LYS A 48 2.78 -13.73 -5.03
CA LYS A 48 3.18 -14.94 -5.77
C LYS A 48 3.12 -14.72 -7.28
N GLN A 49 2.06 -14.11 -7.79
CA GLN A 49 1.92 -13.79 -9.22
C GLN A 49 3.00 -12.81 -9.67
N GLN A 50 3.23 -11.73 -8.91
CA GLN A 50 4.27 -10.76 -9.27
C GLN A 50 5.67 -11.36 -9.25
N LYS A 51 5.98 -12.24 -8.28
CA LYS A 51 7.26 -12.98 -8.26
C LYS A 51 7.45 -13.79 -9.55
N ALA A 52 6.44 -14.53 -9.97
CA ALA A 52 6.50 -15.32 -11.21
C ALA A 52 6.57 -14.44 -12.49
N GLU A 53 5.97 -13.26 -12.48
CA GLU A 53 6.12 -12.27 -13.56
C GLU A 53 7.56 -11.75 -13.65
N ILE A 54 8.14 -11.40 -12.51
CA ILE A 54 9.52 -10.90 -12.43
C ILE A 54 10.53 -11.99 -12.80
N GLU A 55 10.34 -13.22 -12.33
CA GLU A 55 11.18 -14.35 -12.73
C GLU A 55 11.21 -14.55 -14.25
N ARG A 56 10.07 -14.37 -14.93
CA ARG A 56 10.00 -14.40 -16.40
C ARG A 56 10.80 -13.28 -17.06
N ILE A 57 10.76 -12.07 -16.50
CA ILE A 57 11.57 -10.93 -16.97
C ILE A 57 13.06 -11.27 -16.81
N VAL A 58 13.47 -11.77 -15.65
CA VAL A 58 14.86 -12.13 -15.35
C VAL A 58 15.36 -13.25 -16.27
N ALA A 59 14.54 -14.28 -16.49
CA ALA A 59 14.87 -15.43 -17.34
C ALA A 59 14.84 -15.16 -18.85
N GLY A 60 14.43 -13.96 -19.28
CA GLY A 60 14.35 -13.58 -20.69
C GLY A 60 15.70 -13.68 -21.40
N ARG A 61 15.76 -14.42 -22.51
CA ARG A 61 17.00 -14.64 -23.28
C ARG A 61 17.32 -13.53 -24.28
N GLU A 62 16.34 -12.69 -24.59
CA GLU A 62 16.54 -11.52 -25.44
C GLU A 62 17.42 -10.48 -24.74
N VAL A 63 18.18 -9.73 -25.55
CA VAL A 63 18.96 -8.59 -25.08
C VAL A 63 18.01 -7.62 -24.33
N PRO A 64 18.35 -7.20 -23.10
CA PRO A 64 17.52 -6.27 -22.35
C PRO A 64 17.29 -4.98 -23.13
N ASN A 65 16.02 -4.59 -23.26
CA ASN A 65 15.57 -3.32 -23.83
C ASN A 65 14.45 -2.74 -22.97
N PHE A 66 14.00 -1.52 -23.28
CA PHE A 66 12.96 -0.86 -22.49
C PHE A 66 11.68 -1.69 -22.39
N LYS A 67 11.23 -2.28 -23.51
CA LYS A 67 9.98 -3.03 -23.58
C LYS A 67 10.02 -4.32 -22.75
N ASN A 68 11.06 -5.14 -22.93
CA ASN A 68 11.16 -6.45 -22.28
C ASN A 68 11.65 -6.39 -20.82
N THR A 69 12.00 -5.20 -20.33
CA THR A 69 12.51 -5.00 -18.96
C THR A 69 11.68 -3.96 -18.20
N ILE A 70 11.66 -2.70 -18.63
CA ILE A 70 10.99 -1.61 -17.88
C ILE A 70 9.48 -1.67 -18.06
N GLU A 71 8.99 -1.69 -19.30
CA GLU A 71 7.55 -1.77 -19.59
C GLU A 71 6.97 -3.09 -19.06
N ALA A 72 7.70 -4.21 -19.25
CA ALA A 72 7.32 -5.49 -18.68
C ALA A 72 7.21 -5.44 -17.14
N LEU A 73 8.16 -4.78 -16.46
CA LEU A 73 8.15 -4.64 -14.99
C LEU A 73 6.99 -3.77 -14.51
N GLU A 74 6.70 -2.66 -15.20
CA GLU A 74 5.59 -1.74 -14.92
C GLU A 74 4.22 -2.44 -14.97
N LEU A 75 4.09 -3.48 -15.79
CA LEU A 75 2.85 -4.25 -15.95
C LEU A 75 2.70 -5.39 -14.94
N THR A 76 3.68 -5.62 -14.07
CA THR A 76 3.62 -6.69 -13.06
C THR A 76 2.79 -6.30 -11.84
N GLY A 77 2.34 -7.29 -11.08
CA GLY A 77 1.71 -7.07 -9.77
C GLY A 77 0.31 -6.48 -9.82
N ALA A 78 -0.40 -6.64 -10.94
CA ALA A 78 -1.75 -6.09 -11.12
C ALA A 78 -2.72 -6.51 -9.99
N LEU A 79 -2.71 -7.78 -9.57
CA LEU A 79 -3.53 -8.27 -8.46
C LEU A 79 -3.10 -7.66 -7.12
N LEU A 80 -1.79 -7.61 -6.85
CA LEU A 80 -1.25 -7.02 -5.63
C LEU A 80 -1.64 -5.54 -5.50
N MET A 81 -1.46 -4.76 -6.56
CA MET A 81 -1.88 -3.36 -6.62
C MET A 81 -3.38 -3.19 -6.42
N LYS A 82 -4.20 -4.10 -6.97
CA LYS A 82 -5.66 -4.07 -6.82
C LYS A 82 -6.09 -4.27 -5.37
N VAL A 83 -5.53 -5.26 -4.67
CA VAL A 83 -5.85 -5.49 -3.25
C VAL A 83 -5.29 -4.39 -2.35
N ASP A 84 -4.05 -3.95 -2.61
CA ASP A 84 -3.35 -2.93 -1.82
C ASP A 84 -4.09 -1.59 -1.82
N ARG A 85 -4.53 -1.12 -2.99
CA ARG A 85 -5.28 0.15 -3.12
C ARG A 85 -6.57 0.16 -2.30
N VAL A 86 -7.30 -0.95 -2.27
CA VAL A 86 -8.53 -1.06 -1.47
C VAL A 86 -8.17 -1.13 0.01
N PHE A 87 -7.23 -1.99 0.38
CA PHE A 87 -6.88 -2.23 1.77
C PHE A 87 -6.32 -0.97 2.43
N MET A 88 -5.35 -0.30 1.81
CA MET A 88 -4.74 0.93 2.34
C MET A 88 -5.75 2.07 2.48
N ASN A 89 -6.73 2.18 1.57
CA ASN A 89 -7.81 3.15 1.71
C ASN A 89 -8.66 2.88 2.95
N LEU A 90 -9.04 1.62 3.21
CA LEU A 90 -9.86 1.26 4.37
C LEU A 90 -9.09 1.38 5.69
N VAL A 91 -7.80 1.00 5.72
CA VAL A 91 -6.93 1.16 6.90
C VAL A 91 -6.82 2.64 7.32
N GLN A 92 -6.92 3.59 6.39
CA GLN A 92 -6.86 5.02 6.73
C GLN A 92 -8.21 5.65 7.08
N THR A 93 -9.33 5.00 6.77
CA THR A 93 -10.67 5.63 6.85
C THR A 93 -11.62 4.94 7.83
N ILE A 94 -11.61 3.61 7.90
CA ILE A 94 -12.55 2.81 8.70
C ILE A 94 -11.83 1.66 9.43
N THR A 95 -10.65 1.95 9.99
CA THR A 95 -9.85 0.94 10.68
C THR A 95 -10.44 0.51 12.02
N ASN A 96 -10.12 -0.71 12.41
CA ASN A 96 -10.45 -1.33 13.70
C ASN A 96 -9.32 -2.29 14.08
N ASP A 97 -9.43 -2.95 15.23
CA ASP A 97 -8.36 -3.80 15.74
C ASP A 97 -8.11 -5.04 14.85
N GLU A 98 -9.13 -5.58 14.18
CA GLU A 98 -8.95 -6.70 13.23
C GLU A 98 -8.22 -6.26 11.96
N MET A 99 -8.59 -5.11 11.38
CA MET A 99 -7.89 -4.48 10.27
C MET A 99 -6.43 -4.16 10.62
N GLN A 100 -6.17 -3.75 11.86
CA GLN A 100 -4.84 -3.45 12.34
C GLN A 100 -3.94 -4.69 12.35
N VAL A 101 -4.45 -5.83 12.83
CA VAL A 101 -3.73 -7.12 12.80
C VAL A 101 -3.42 -7.56 11.37
N ILE A 102 -4.34 -7.35 10.42
CA ILE A 102 -4.09 -7.62 9.00
C ILE A 102 -3.01 -6.67 8.46
N SER A 103 -3.07 -5.39 8.84
CA SER A 103 -2.14 -4.35 8.39
C SER A 103 -0.69 -4.66 8.79
N GLU A 104 -0.46 -5.15 10.00
CA GLU A 104 0.86 -5.58 10.45
C GLU A 104 1.45 -6.71 9.59
N LYS A 105 0.61 -7.72 9.27
CA LYS A 105 1.02 -8.84 8.42
C LYS A 105 1.31 -8.37 6.99
N VAL A 106 0.42 -7.56 6.43
CA VAL A 106 0.56 -7.00 5.07
C VAL A 106 1.80 -6.12 4.98
N ALA A 107 2.07 -5.26 5.96
CA ALA A 107 3.26 -4.41 5.96
C ALA A 107 4.56 -5.22 5.95
N LEU A 108 4.61 -6.33 6.70
CA LEU A 108 5.76 -7.24 6.67
C LEU A 108 5.89 -7.97 5.32
N MET A 109 4.77 -8.49 4.79
CA MET A 109 4.76 -9.16 3.48
C MET A 109 5.22 -8.23 2.36
N ASN A 110 4.70 -6.99 2.33
CA ASN A 110 5.06 -5.98 1.34
C ASN A 110 6.52 -5.54 1.48
N ALA A 111 7.04 -5.37 2.70
CA ALA A 111 8.44 -5.02 2.91
C ALA A 111 9.38 -6.10 2.35
N ARG A 112 9.13 -7.37 2.69
CA ARG A 112 9.91 -8.51 2.17
C ARG A 112 9.83 -8.62 0.65
N HIS A 113 8.62 -8.51 0.10
CA HIS A 113 8.43 -8.58 -1.34
C HIS A 113 9.12 -7.42 -2.06
N ARG A 114 9.04 -6.21 -1.51
CA ARG A 114 9.75 -5.04 -2.03
C ARG A 114 11.26 -5.26 -2.06
N ASP A 115 11.84 -5.80 -1.00
CA ASP A 115 13.26 -6.14 -0.95
C ASP A 115 13.62 -7.25 -1.95
N ASP A 116 12.78 -8.27 -2.10
CA ASP A 116 12.96 -9.33 -3.10
C ASP A 116 13.02 -8.78 -4.53
N ILE A 117 12.36 -7.66 -4.82
CA ILE A 117 12.41 -6.99 -6.11
C ILE A 117 13.69 -6.15 -6.23
N TYR A 118 13.89 -5.18 -5.33
CA TYR A 118 14.98 -4.20 -5.48
C TYR A 118 16.37 -4.78 -5.25
N LEU A 119 16.48 -5.88 -4.50
CA LEU A 119 17.75 -6.58 -4.25
C LEU A 119 17.97 -7.74 -5.23
N ASN A 120 17.07 -7.96 -6.18
CA ASN A 120 17.22 -8.97 -7.22
C ASN A 120 18.33 -8.58 -8.20
N GLU A 121 19.47 -9.26 -8.11
CA GLU A 121 20.62 -8.96 -8.97
C GLU A 121 20.34 -9.17 -10.45
N GLY A 122 19.61 -10.23 -10.79
CA GLY A 122 19.29 -10.56 -12.19
C GLY A 122 18.45 -9.46 -12.82
N LEU A 123 17.43 -9.00 -12.09
CA LEU A 123 16.56 -7.91 -12.53
C LEU A 123 17.34 -6.60 -12.65
N PHE A 124 18.14 -6.25 -11.64
CA PHE A 124 18.94 -5.03 -11.67
C PHE A 124 19.97 -5.03 -12.80
N LYS A 125 20.62 -6.17 -13.09
CA LYS A 125 21.53 -6.32 -14.23
C LYS A 125 20.83 -5.99 -15.56
N ARG A 126 19.58 -6.44 -15.75
CA ARG A 126 18.78 -6.09 -16.94
C ARG A 126 18.47 -4.60 -16.97
N ILE A 127 17.96 -4.03 -15.89
CA ILE A 127 17.62 -2.60 -15.80
C ILE A 127 18.84 -1.72 -16.07
N LYS A 128 19.98 -2.05 -15.45
CA LYS A 128 21.24 -1.35 -15.66
C LYS A 128 21.70 -1.43 -17.11
N SER A 129 21.58 -2.59 -17.77
CA SER A 129 21.92 -2.74 -19.19
C SER A 129 21.10 -1.80 -20.07
N VAL A 130 19.80 -1.67 -19.82
CA VAL A 130 18.92 -0.73 -20.56
C VAL A 130 19.32 0.72 -20.23
N TYR A 131 19.57 1.04 -18.97
CA TYR A 131 19.96 2.38 -18.54
C TYR A 131 21.29 2.85 -19.14
N ASP A 132 22.31 1.98 -19.15
CA ASP A 132 23.63 2.26 -19.71
C ASP A 132 23.59 2.45 -21.24
N ASN A 133 22.67 1.76 -21.93
CA ASN A 133 22.50 1.81 -23.38
C ASN A 133 21.32 2.69 -23.84
N ARG A 134 20.70 3.45 -22.94
CA ARG A 134 19.44 4.19 -23.19
C ARG A 134 19.47 5.12 -24.40
N GLU A 135 20.63 5.67 -24.76
CA GLU A 135 20.79 6.54 -25.93
C GLU A 135 20.53 5.81 -27.25
N LYS A 136 20.56 4.47 -27.26
CA LYS A 136 20.29 3.61 -28.42
C LYS A 136 18.84 3.13 -28.52
N GLU A 137 18.04 3.33 -27.49
CA GLU A 137 16.67 2.79 -27.38
C GLU A 137 15.61 3.69 -28.06
N ASN A 138 16.00 4.86 -28.57
CA ASN A 138 15.12 5.85 -29.21
C ASN A 138 13.85 6.15 -28.37
N LEU A 139 14.04 6.33 -27.06
CA LEU A 139 12.96 6.53 -26.09
C LEU A 139 12.40 7.94 -26.14
N ASN A 140 11.08 8.05 -25.97
CA ASN A 140 10.43 9.35 -25.76
C ASN A 140 10.71 9.90 -24.34
N THR A 141 10.33 11.15 -24.06
CA THR A 141 10.57 11.82 -22.78
C THR A 141 10.05 11.05 -21.57
N GLU A 142 8.84 10.49 -21.65
CA GLU A 142 8.22 9.75 -20.56
C GLU A 142 8.94 8.43 -20.28
N GLN A 143 9.32 7.70 -21.33
CA GLN A 143 10.08 6.46 -21.24
C GLN A 143 11.48 6.69 -20.67
N GLN A 144 12.16 7.77 -21.07
CA GLN A 144 13.46 8.15 -20.50
C GLN A 144 13.35 8.43 -19.00
N LEU A 145 12.32 9.16 -18.59
CA LEU A 145 12.07 9.45 -17.17
C LEU A 145 11.75 8.17 -16.39
N LEU A 146 10.89 7.31 -16.93
CA LEU A 146 10.52 6.05 -16.31
C LEU A 146 11.74 5.15 -16.11
N LEU A 147 12.56 4.95 -17.14
CA LEU A 147 13.81 4.20 -17.07
C LEU A 147 14.77 4.79 -16.02
N LYS A 148 14.91 6.12 -15.99
CA LYS A 148 15.75 6.79 -14.98
C LYS A 148 15.23 6.56 -13.57
N ASN A 149 13.93 6.66 -13.34
CA ASN A 149 13.34 6.45 -12.03
C ASN A 149 13.53 5.01 -11.57
N TYR A 150 13.23 4.02 -12.42
CA TYR A 150 13.49 2.61 -12.11
C TYR A 150 14.95 2.36 -11.74
N TYR A 151 15.90 2.87 -12.53
CA TYR A 151 17.32 2.72 -12.21
C TYR A 151 17.66 3.32 -10.83
N LEU A 152 17.23 4.55 -10.58
CA LEU A 152 17.50 5.23 -9.30
C LEU A 152 16.82 4.55 -8.11
N ASP A 153 15.62 4.03 -8.28
CA ASP A 153 14.87 3.33 -7.23
C ASP A 153 15.56 2.02 -6.85
N PHE A 154 16.08 1.27 -7.82
CA PHE A 154 16.90 0.09 -7.53
C PHE A 154 18.22 0.44 -6.84
N VAL A 155 18.91 1.50 -7.28
CA VAL A 155 20.14 1.96 -6.63
C VAL A 155 19.87 2.37 -5.18
N ARG A 156 18.81 3.16 -4.93
CA ARG A 156 18.38 3.57 -3.57
C ARG A 156 17.82 2.42 -2.74
N GLY A 157 17.24 1.42 -3.40
CA GLY A 157 16.79 0.16 -2.82
C GLY A 157 17.92 -0.81 -2.48
N GLY A 158 19.18 -0.44 -2.75
CA GLY A 158 20.34 -1.23 -2.33
C GLY A 158 20.86 -2.24 -3.35
N ALA A 159 20.44 -2.15 -4.62
CA ALA A 159 20.83 -3.12 -5.65
C ALA A 159 22.36 -3.23 -5.88
N ASN A 160 23.14 -2.19 -5.54
CA ASN A 160 24.60 -2.16 -5.64
C ASN A 160 25.34 -2.59 -4.35
N LEU A 161 24.61 -2.94 -3.30
CA LEU A 161 25.22 -3.41 -2.05
C LEU A 161 25.82 -4.82 -2.24
N ASN A 162 26.78 -5.17 -1.39
CA ASN A 162 27.22 -6.57 -1.27
C ASN A 162 26.18 -7.38 -0.48
N GLU A 163 26.26 -8.71 -0.54
CA GLU A 163 25.28 -9.60 0.12
C GLU A 163 25.09 -9.32 1.61
N LYS A 164 26.17 -9.07 2.36
CA LYS A 164 26.09 -8.76 3.79
C LYS A 164 25.30 -7.49 4.06
N ASP A 165 25.51 -6.45 3.25
CA ASP A 165 24.79 -5.18 3.40
C ASP A 165 23.35 -5.26 2.88
N LYS A 166 23.07 -6.13 1.89
CA LYS A 166 21.70 -6.47 1.48
C LYS A 166 20.92 -7.14 2.61
N ASP A 167 21.52 -8.12 3.30
CA ASP A 167 20.89 -8.78 4.46
C ASP A 167 20.61 -7.77 5.58
N LYS A 168 21.56 -6.86 5.83
CA LYS A 168 21.37 -5.78 6.81
C LYS A 168 20.23 -4.86 6.40
N LEU A 169 20.15 -4.47 5.13
CA LEU A 169 19.07 -3.60 4.63
C LEU A 169 17.70 -4.29 4.75
N ARG A 170 17.61 -5.59 4.46
CA ARG A 170 16.38 -6.38 4.65
C ARG A 170 15.91 -6.35 6.11
N ALA A 171 16.82 -6.59 7.05
CA ALA A 171 16.48 -6.54 8.47
C ALA A 171 15.98 -5.15 8.90
N ILE A 172 16.62 -4.08 8.42
CA ILE A 172 16.19 -2.69 8.67
C ILE A 172 14.80 -2.44 8.09
N ASN A 173 14.54 -2.83 6.84
CA ASN A 173 13.26 -2.61 6.18
C ASN A 173 12.11 -3.38 6.86
N GLU A 174 12.35 -4.61 7.32
CA GLU A 174 11.38 -5.37 8.13
C GLU A 174 11.08 -4.71 9.48
N GLU A 175 12.09 -4.14 10.14
CA GLU A 175 11.89 -3.44 11.41
C GLU A 175 11.12 -2.12 11.20
N LEU A 176 11.51 -1.33 10.20
CA LEU A 176 10.82 -0.08 9.85
C LEU A 176 9.36 -0.31 9.45
N SER A 177 9.04 -1.39 8.73
CA SER A 177 7.65 -1.67 8.36
C SER A 177 6.77 -1.91 9.59
N LYS A 178 7.28 -2.64 10.59
CA LYS A 178 6.59 -2.86 11.86
C LYS A 178 6.46 -1.57 12.66
N LEU A 179 7.54 -0.81 12.79
CA LEU A 179 7.56 0.44 13.57
C LEU A 179 6.60 1.49 12.99
N ASN A 180 6.49 1.61 11.67
CA ASN A 180 5.56 2.53 11.03
C ASN A 180 4.10 2.19 11.35
N VAL A 181 3.74 0.90 11.28
CA VAL A 181 2.38 0.42 11.63
C VAL A 181 2.09 0.66 13.12
N LEU A 182 3.05 0.36 14.00
CA LEU A 182 2.93 0.59 15.44
C LEU A 182 2.78 2.08 15.77
N PHE A 183 3.56 2.95 15.12
CA PHE A 183 3.47 4.39 15.32
C PHE A 183 2.10 4.93 14.95
N GLY A 184 1.57 4.56 13.78
CA GLY A 184 0.23 4.97 13.33
C GLY A 184 -0.87 4.52 14.30
N ASP A 185 -0.78 3.29 14.79
CA ASP A 185 -1.75 2.76 15.75
C ASP A 185 -1.66 3.43 17.12
N ASN A 186 -0.45 3.72 17.60
CA ASN A 186 -0.25 4.47 18.85
C ASN A 186 -0.86 5.87 18.75
N VAL A 187 -0.62 6.60 17.66
CA VAL A 187 -1.22 7.94 17.45
C VAL A 187 -2.75 7.86 17.43
N ARG A 188 -3.32 6.89 16.70
CA ARG A 188 -4.77 6.67 16.66
C ARG A 188 -5.34 6.39 18.04
N LYS A 189 -4.71 5.49 18.81
CA LYS A 189 -5.13 5.10 20.16
C LYS A 189 -5.07 6.27 21.12
N GLU A 190 -3.99 7.06 21.10
CA GLU A 190 -3.87 8.24 21.96
C GLU A 190 -4.91 9.32 21.60
N ASN A 191 -5.13 9.59 20.32
CA ASN A 191 -6.20 10.51 19.88
C ASN A 191 -7.58 10.04 20.35
N SER A 192 -7.86 8.74 20.26
CA SER A 192 -9.16 8.15 20.65
C SER A 192 -9.39 8.17 22.16
N LYS A 193 -8.32 8.15 22.98
CA LYS A 193 -8.40 8.21 24.45
C LYS A 193 -8.64 9.61 24.97
N PHE A 194 -8.06 10.62 24.33
CA PHE A 194 -8.14 12.00 24.82
C PHE A 194 -9.58 12.53 24.76
N LYS A 195 -10.10 12.95 25.92
CA LYS A 195 -11.39 13.60 26.04
C LYS A 195 -11.29 14.71 27.08
N LEU A 196 -11.48 15.95 26.66
CA LEU A 196 -11.71 17.07 27.56
C LEU A 196 -13.21 17.15 27.84
N VAL A 197 -13.61 16.77 29.04
CA VAL A 197 -15.00 16.86 29.50
C VAL A 197 -15.19 18.21 30.19
N VAL A 198 -16.08 19.04 29.63
CA VAL A 198 -16.48 20.32 30.22
C VAL A 198 -17.86 20.15 30.84
N GLU A 199 -17.99 20.54 32.11
CA GLU A 199 -19.25 20.45 32.86
C GLU A 199 -19.92 21.82 33.03
N ASN A 200 -19.12 22.88 33.04
CA ASN A 200 -19.61 24.24 33.22
C ASN A 200 -19.79 24.93 31.86
N LYS A 201 -21.03 25.31 31.55
CA LYS A 201 -21.37 26.04 30.32
C LYS A 201 -20.59 27.36 30.17
N ALA A 202 -20.19 28.00 31.27
CA ALA A 202 -19.42 29.25 31.23
C ALA A 202 -18.02 29.08 30.61
N GLU A 203 -17.42 27.88 30.69
CA GLU A 203 -16.12 27.57 30.09
C GLU A 203 -16.16 27.47 28.56
N LEU A 204 -17.37 27.48 27.97
CA LEU A 204 -17.58 27.45 26.52
C LEU A 204 -17.59 28.85 25.89
N ALA A 205 -17.36 29.90 26.69
CA ALA A 205 -17.37 31.27 26.22
C ALA A 205 -16.33 31.49 25.10
N GLY A 206 -16.77 32.03 23.96
CA GLY A 206 -15.93 32.26 22.78
C GLY A 206 -16.06 31.20 21.68
N LEU A 207 -16.69 30.06 21.95
CA LEU A 207 -16.99 29.04 20.94
C LEU A 207 -18.24 29.39 20.12
N THR A 208 -18.27 28.94 18.87
CA THR A 208 -19.46 29.09 18.01
C THR A 208 -20.57 28.13 18.47
N PRO A 209 -21.85 28.42 18.18
CA PRO A 209 -22.96 27.52 18.48
C PRO A 209 -22.77 26.11 17.90
N ASP A 210 -22.19 26.01 16.70
CA ASP A 210 -21.93 24.72 16.04
C ASP A 210 -20.89 23.88 16.79
N MET A 211 -19.81 24.51 17.27
CA MET A 211 -18.80 23.83 18.09
C MET A 211 -19.40 23.32 19.42
N VAL A 212 -20.23 24.14 20.08
CA VAL A 212 -20.91 23.76 21.31
C VAL A 212 -21.90 22.61 21.07
N SER A 213 -22.65 22.66 19.97
CA SER A 213 -23.58 21.59 19.58
C SER A 213 -22.85 20.27 19.29
N ALA A 214 -21.77 20.32 18.51
CA ALA A 214 -20.97 19.14 18.19
C ALA A 214 -20.33 18.50 19.43
N ALA A 215 -19.81 19.31 20.36
CA ALA A 215 -19.23 18.81 21.61
C ALA A 215 -20.30 18.21 22.53
N SER A 216 -21.53 18.76 22.53
CA SER A 216 -22.67 18.21 23.27
C SER A 216 -23.11 16.86 22.68
N ALA A 217 -23.25 16.76 21.36
CA ALA A 217 -23.61 15.51 20.69
C ALA A 217 -22.58 14.41 20.99
N LYS A 218 -21.29 14.74 20.95
CA LYS A 218 -20.22 13.80 21.30
C LYS A 218 -20.28 13.37 22.77
N ALA A 219 -20.71 14.26 23.68
CA ALA A 219 -20.94 13.90 25.08
C ALA A 219 -22.13 12.95 25.23
N ASP A 220 -23.22 13.19 24.51
CA ASP A 220 -24.40 12.31 24.51
C ASP A 220 -24.08 10.91 23.97
N ASP A 221 -23.32 10.81 22.87
CA ASP A 221 -22.83 9.54 22.31
C ASP A 221 -21.95 8.77 23.32
N ALA A 222 -21.23 9.49 24.18
CA ALA A 222 -20.43 8.92 25.27
C ALA A 222 -21.23 8.67 26.56
N GLY A 223 -22.55 8.89 26.56
CA GLY A 223 -23.42 8.72 27.73
C GLY A 223 -23.28 9.81 28.81
N MET A 224 -22.64 10.93 28.50
CA MET A 224 -22.35 12.05 29.41
C MET A 224 -23.31 13.23 29.18
N LYS A 225 -24.62 12.97 29.32
CA LYS A 225 -25.67 13.97 29.07
C LYS A 225 -25.47 15.24 29.89
N GLY A 226 -25.68 16.40 29.25
CA GLY A 226 -25.54 17.72 29.88
C GLY A 226 -24.10 18.21 30.02
N LYS A 227 -23.12 17.50 29.46
CA LYS A 227 -21.71 17.88 29.37
C LYS A 227 -21.31 18.17 27.92
N TRP A 228 -20.06 18.61 27.72
CA TRP A 228 -19.45 18.78 26.41
C TRP A 228 -18.14 18.00 26.34
N ILE A 229 -17.89 17.27 25.24
CA ILE A 229 -16.64 16.56 25.02
C ILE A 229 -15.90 17.17 23.84
N PHE A 230 -14.68 17.64 24.10
CA PHE A 230 -13.72 18.01 23.06
C PHE A 230 -12.65 16.92 22.94
N THR A 231 -12.32 16.60 21.69
CA THR A 231 -11.29 15.62 21.32
C THR A 231 -10.13 16.34 20.65
N ILE A 232 -9.13 15.60 20.17
CA ILE A 232 -8.06 16.14 19.31
C ILE A 232 -8.19 15.71 17.84
N ASP A 233 -9.32 15.08 17.49
CA ASP A 233 -9.68 14.80 16.11
C ASP A 233 -9.95 16.11 15.33
N LYS A 234 -9.46 16.21 14.08
CA LYS A 234 -9.88 17.26 13.14
C LYS A 234 -11.36 17.02 12.78
N PRO A 235 -12.32 17.56 13.55
CA PRO A 235 -12.84 18.90 13.31
C PRO A 235 -13.17 19.68 14.60
N THR A 236 -12.50 19.37 15.71
CA THR A 236 -12.75 20.03 17.01
C THR A 236 -12.04 21.38 17.20
N LEU A 237 -11.26 21.82 16.20
CA LEU A 237 -10.61 23.14 16.10
C LEU A 237 -11.22 23.95 14.94
#